data_AF-A0A5C5U7U5-F1
#
_entry.id   AF-A0A5C5U7U5-F1
#
_cell.length_a   1.000
_cell.length_b   1.000
_cell.length_c   1.000
_cell.angle_alpha   90.00
_cell.angle_beta   90.00
_cell.angle_gamma   90.00
#
_symmetry.space_group_name_H-M   'P 1'
#
loop_
_entity.id
_entity.type
_entity.pdbx_description
1 polymer ?
#
loop_
_entity_poly.entity_id
_entity_poly.type
_entity_poly.pdbx_seq_one_letter_code
_entity_poly.pdbx_strand_id
1 'polypeptide(L)' 'MVLADPGTLGAAVRQARKTHGLTQAELAGLAGTGPRFISELERGKASAELGKVLDVLAVLGLHLLLTGADA' A
#
# COMPACT_ATOMS: atom_id res chain seq x y z
N MET A 1 4.85 -1.83 -12.29
CA MET A 1 4.55 -3.25 -12.00
C MET A 1 3.07 -3.50 -12.26
N VAL A 2 2.68 -4.73 -12.60
CA VAL A 2 1.26 -5.10 -12.76
C VAL A 2 0.74 -5.61 -11.43
N LEU A 3 -0.40 -5.08 -10.96
CA LEU A 3 -1.08 -5.55 -9.76
C LEU A 3 -2.10 -6.63 -10.16
N ALA A 4 -1.79 -7.90 -9.91
CA ALA A 4 -2.69 -9.02 -10.23
C ALA A 4 -3.64 -9.38 -9.08
N ASP A 5 -3.24 -9.08 -7.84
CA ASP A 5 -3.98 -9.39 -6.62
C ASP A 5 -3.57 -8.45 -5.46
N PRO A 6 -4.33 -8.43 -4.34
CA PRO A 6 -4.01 -7.62 -3.17
C PRO A 6 -2.65 -7.94 -2.52
N GLY A 7 -2.15 -9.17 -2.63
CA GLY A 7 -0.84 -9.59 -2.10
C GLY A 7 0.31 -8.93 -2.85
N THR A 8 0.20 -8.81 -4.17
CA THR A 8 1.17 -8.10 -5.01
C THR A 8 1.26 -6.63 -4.62
N LEU A 9 0.11 -5.99 -4.36
CA LEU A 9 0.06 -4.62 -3.84
C LEU A 9 0.69 -4.52 -2.44
N GLY A 10 0.34 -5.43 -1.52
CA GLY A 10 0.87 -5.46 -0.17
C GLY A 10 2.39 -5.63 -0.13
N ALA A 11 2.95 -6.47 -1.01
CA ALA A 11 4.38 -6.65 -1.15
C ALA A 11 5.09 -5.38 -1.65
N ALA A 12 4.49 -4.66 -2.62
CA ALA A 12 5.01 -3.40 -3.11
C ALA A 12 5.03 -2.31 -2.02
N VAL A 13 3.95 -2.20 -1.24
CA VAL A 13 3.85 -1.29 -0.08
C VAL A 13 4.92 -1.62 0.96
N ARG A 14 5.07 -2.90 1.31
CA ARG A 14 6.09 -3.35 2.27
C ARG A 14 7.50 -3.03 1.82
N GLN A 15 7.79 -3.24 0.54
CA GLN A 15 9.11 -2.96 -0.03
C GLN A 15 9.41 -1.46 -0.03
N ALA A 16 8.46 -0.62 -0.43
CA ALA A 16 8.61 0.83 -0.40
C ALA A 16 8.79 1.32 1.04
N ARG A 17 7.98 0.86 2.01
CA ARG A 17 8.14 1.21 3.41
C ARG A 17 9.55 0.90 3.94
N LYS A 18 10.05 -0.31 3.65
CA LYS A 18 11.40 -0.73 4.06
C LYS A 18 12.50 0.11 3.41
N THR A 19 12.30 0.53 2.15
CA THR A 19 13.25 1.41 1.44
C THR A 19 13.34 2.78 2.11
N HIS A 20 12.23 3.29 2.65
CA HIS A 20 12.18 4.51 3.45
C HIS A 20 12.65 4.32 4.90
N GLY A 21 13.06 3.12 5.31
CA GLY A 21 13.52 2.84 6.69
C GLY A 21 12.42 2.90 7.76
N LEU A 22 11.14 2.94 7.37
CA LEU A 22 10.03 3.11 8.29
C LEU A 22 9.58 1.78 8.90
N THR A 23 9.20 1.80 10.17
CA THR A 23 8.38 0.77 10.81
C THR A 23 6.92 0.86 10.34
N GLN A 24 6.14 -0.20 10.58
CA GLN A 24 4.71 -0.17 10.27
C GLN A 24 3.95 0.88 11.10
N ALA A 25 4.39 1.15 12.33
CA ALA A 25 3.77 2.15 13.19
C ALA A 25 4.04 3.58 12.71
N GLU A 26 5.26 3.87 12.25
CA GLU A 26 5.60 5.18 11.67
C GLU A 26 4.81 5.43 10.38
N LEU A 27 4.77 4.46 9.47
CA LEU A 27 3.95 4.58 8.25
C LEU A 27 2.47 4.78 8.58
N ALA A 28 1.94 4.06 9.58
CA ALA A 28 0.56 4.21 10.00
C ALA A 28 0.27 5.64 10.48
N GLY A 29 1.15 6.20 11.33
CA GLY A 29 1.04 7.57 11.81
C GLY A 29 1.07 8.61 10.69
N LEU A 30 2.02 8.47 9.75
CA LEU A 30 2.13 9.36 8.59
C LEU A 30 0.89 9.29 7.68
N ALA A 31 0.29 8.11 7.52
CA ALA A 31 -0.87 7.90 6.67
C ALA A 31 -2.22 8.13 7.38
N GLY A 32 -2.22 8.55 8.66
CA GLY A 32 -3.46 8.73 9.42
C GLY A 32 -4.25 7.44 9.65
N THR A 33 -3.56 6.29 9.72
CA THR A 33 -4.16 4.96 9.92
C THR A 33 -3.63 4.28 11.19
N GLY A 34 -4.18 3.10 11.52
CA GLY A 34 -3.65 2.28 12.61
C GLY A 34 -2.58 1.30 12.15
N PRO A 35 -1.59 0.91 12.99
CA PRO A 35 -0.55 -0.07 12.62
C PRO A 35 -1.10 -1.41 12.14
N ARG A 36 -2.27 -1.81 12.67
CA ARG A 36 -3.01 -3.00 12.21
C ARG A 36 -3.39 -2.90 10.73
N PHE A 37 -3.83 -1.72 10.27
CA PHE A 37 -4.17 -1.51 8.86
C PHE A 37 -2.95 -1.71 7.97
N ILE A 38 -1.80 -1.09 8.30
CA ILE A 38 -0.56 -1.29 7.55
C ILE A 38 -0.18 -2.76 7.50
N SER A 39 -0.23 -3.46 8.64
CA SER A 39 0.13 -4.88 8.64
C SER A 39 -0.85 -5.76 7.85
N GLU A 40 -2.16 -5.45 7.85
CA GLU A 40 -3.16 -6.15 7.04
C GLU A 40 -2.99 -5.86 5.54
N LEU A 41 -2.73 -4.61 5.17
CA LEU A 41 -2.44 -4.19 3.81
C LEU A 41 -1.20 -4.91 3.26
N GLU A 42 -0.09 -4.90 4.01
CA GLU A 42 1.16 -5.57 3.59
C GLU A 42 1.01 -7.08 3.45
N ARG A 43 0.04 -7.68 4.15
CA ARG A 43 -0.30 -9.11 4.02
C ARG A 43 -1.29 -9.39 2.89
N GLY A 44 -1.72 -8.37 2.14
CA GLY A 44 -2.65 -8.51 1.03
C GLY A 44 -4.09 -8.76 1.46
N LYS A 45 -4.55 -8.16 2.57
CA LYS A 45 -5.97 -8.26 2.96
C LYS A 45 -6.87 -7.79 1.82
N ALA A 46 -7.68 -8.69 1.29
CA ALA A 46 -8.59 -8.40 0.17
C ALA A 46 -9.60 -7.29 0.47
N SER A 47 -9.98 -7.13 1.73
CA SER A 47 -10.89 -6.08 2.21
C SER A 47 -10.17 -4.85 2.79
N ALA A 48 -8.92 -4.60 2.39
CA ALA A 48 -8.26 -3.33 2.70
C ALA A 48 -9.03 -2.18 2.02
N GLU A 49 -9.44 -1.20 2.82
CA GLU A 49 -10.24 -0.07 2.34
C GLU A 49 -9.43 0.79 1.37
N LEU A 50 -9.90 0.90 0.11
CA LEU A 50 -9.14 1.53 -0.97
C LEU A 50 -8.71 2.97 -0.67
N GLY A 51 -9.55 3.78 -0.01
CA GLY A 51 -9.19 5.15 0.38
C GLY A 51 -7.93 5.20 1.23
N LYS A 52 -7.88 4.40 2.30
CA LYS A 52 -6.70 4.29 3.17
C LYS A 52 -5.49 3.69 2.47
N VAL A 53 -5.70 2.82 1.50
CA VAL A 53 -4.61 2.32 0.66
C VAL A 53 -3.99 3.48 -0.13
N LEU A 54 -4.81 4.32 -0.75
CA LEU A 54 -4.32 5.49 -1.48
C LEU A 54 -3.56 6.47 -0.58
N ASP A 55 -4.03 6.70 0.65
CA ASP A 55 -3.32 7.54 1.64
C ASP A 55 -1.92 6.98 1.96
N VAL A 56 -1.83 5.66 2.17
CA VAL A 56 -0.54 4.99 2.40
C VAL A 56 0.38 5.09 1.19
N LEU A 57 -0.15 4.92 -0.02
CA LEU A 57 0.64 5.04 -1.24
C LEU A 57 1.18 6.47 -1.41
N ALA A 58 0.36 7.49 -1.11
CA ALA A 58 0.78 8.89 -1.18
C ALA A 58 1.97 9.18 -0.22
N VAL A 59 1.91 8.69 1.02
CA VAL A 59 3.03 8.82 1.98
C VAL A 59 4.31 8.17 1.47
N LEU A 60 4.20 7.04 0.78
CA LEU A 60 5.34 6.31 0.25
C LEU A 60 5.86 6.87 -1.10
N GLY A 61 5.20 7.88 -1.67
CA GLY A 61 5.51 8.42 -2.99
C GLY A 61 5.14 7.47 -4.14
N LEU A 62 4.13 6.62 -3.94
CA LEU A 62 3.63 5.66 -4.91
C LEU A 62 2.31 6.12 -5.53
N HIS A 63 2.10 5.74 -6.80
CA HIS A 63 0.88 6.05 -7.55
C HIS A 63 0.27 4.79 -8.15
N LEU A 64 -1.06 4.70 -8.16
CA LEU A 64 -1.80 3.74 -8.97
C LEU A 64 -2.12 4.37 -10.32
N LEU A 65 -1.81 3.65 -11.39
CA LEU A 65 -2.16 4.02 -12.76
C LEU A 65 -3.15 3.01 -13.30
N LEU A 66 -4.22 3.51 -13.94
CA LEU A 66 -5.14 2.67 -14.68
C LEU A 66 -4.68 2.63 -16.14
N THR A 67 -4.53 1.42 -16.67
CA THR A 67 -4.21 1.17 -18.07
C THR A 67 -5.37 0.43 -18.71
N GLY A 68 -5.84 0.87 -19.89
CA GLY A 68 -6.76 0.09 -20.70
C GLY A 68 -6.03 -1.06 -21.40
N ALA A 69 -6.72 -2.15 -21.70
CA ALA A 69 -6.31 -2.97 -22.81
C ALA A 69 -6.63 -2.16 -24.07
N ASP A 70 -5.63 -1.89 -24.91
CA ASP A 70 -5.92 -1.44 -26.27
C ASP A 70 -6.91 -2.44 -26.89
N ALA A 71 -8.00 -1.92 -27.46
CA ALA A 71 -9.07 -2.72 -28.05
C ALA A 71 -8.57 -3.61 -29.19
#